data_AF-A0A9W6B1U4-F1
#
_entry.id   AF-A0A9W6B1U4-F1
#
_cell.length_a   1.000
_cell.length_b   1.000
_cell.length_c   1.000
_cell.angle_alpha   90.00
_cell.angle_beta   90.00
_cell.angle_gamma   90.00
#
_symmetry.space_group_name_H-M   'P 1'
#
loop_
_entity.id
_entity.type
_entity.pdbx_description
1 polymer ?
#
loop_
_entity_poly.entity_id
_entity_poly.type
_entity_poly.pdbx_seq_one_letter_code
_entity_poly.pdbx_strand_id
1 'polypeptide(L)'
;MDTNMIDIAMFIYATYKGSERDYALNILGMDLKSSIQDVKKAYKQSESDFTDRIRKPVNIPDDTINYSAAFDVAIGSRVRDKQLNKFARRAQIAYEILDFIDKHIESKK
;
A
#
# COMPACT_ATOMS: atom_id res chain seq x y z
N MET A 1 -21.88 13.99 3.16
CA MET A 1 -20.83 13.00 3.47
C MET A 1 -21.44 12.04 4.48
N ASP A 2 -21.55 10.76 4.14
CA ASP A 2 -22.13 9.77 5.06
C ASP A 2 -21.33 9.72 6.37
N THR A 3 -22.01 9.61 7.52
CA THR A 3 -21.36 9.56 8.85
C THR A 3 -20.27 8.49 8.90
N ASN A 4 -20.50 7.36 8.24
CA ASN A 4 -19.53 6.27 8.10
C ASN A 4 -18.24 6.69 7.38
N MET A 5 -18.33 7.55 6.36
CA MET A 5 -17.15 8.08 5.65
C MET A 5 -16.37 9.07 6.50
N ILE A 6 -17.06 9.84 7.35
CA ILE A 6 -16.42 10.73 8.32
C ILE A 6 -15.66 9.90 9.36
N ASP A 7 -16.25 8.82 9.87
CA ASP A 7 -15.61 7.92 10.83
C ASP A 7 -14.33 7.28 10.25
N ILE A 8 -14.36 6.84 8.98
CA ILE A 8 -13.18 6.32 8.28
C ILE A 8 -12.12 7.42 8.12
N ALA A 9 -12.51 8.64 7.73
CA ALA A 9 -11.58 9.74 7.60
C ALA A 9 -10.92 10.08 8.96
N MET A 10 -11.70 10.14 10.04
CA MET A 10 -11.20 10.36 11.39
C MET A 10 -10.19 9.29 11.79
N PHE A 11 -10.49 8.02 11.54
CA PHE A 11 -9.55 6.92 11.75
C PHE A 11 -8.25 7.13 10.97
N ILE A 12 -8.31 7.47 9.69
CA ILE A 12 -7.12 7.71 8.86
C ILE A 12 -6.26 8.86 9.39
N TYR A 13 -6.89 9.98 9.78
CA TYR A 13 -6.17 11.14 10.31
C TYR A 13 -5.54 10.87 11.68
N ALA A 14 -6.18 10.03 12.51
CA ALA A 14 -5.65 9.62 13.80
C ALA A 14 -4.49 8.61 13.68
N THR A 15 -4.60 7.66 12.75
CA THR A 15 -3.68 6.53 12.63
C THR A 15 -2.45 6.83 11.78
N TYR A 16 -2.59 7.52 10.65
CA TYR A 16 -1.52 7.65 9.66
C TYR A 16 -0.97 9.08 9.54
N LYS A 17 0.27 9.21 9.06
CA LYS A 17 0.95 10.51 8.82
C LYS A 17 1.67 10.53 7.47
N GLY A 18 1.87 11.73 6.94
CA GLY A 18 2.61 11.97 5.69
C GLY A 18 2.08 11.10 4.53
N SER A 19 3.01 10.47 3.80
CA SER A 19 2.68 9.68 2.61
C SER A 19 1.75 8.49 2.85
N GLU A 20 1.70 7.96 4.08
CA GLU A 20 0.77 6.87 4.42
C GLU A 20 -0.67 7.39 4.50
N ARG A 21 -0.86 8.59 5.06
CA ARG A 21 -2.15 9.24 5.11
C ARG A 21 -2.64 9.61 3.71
N ASP A 22 -1.75 10.17 2.90
CA ASP A 22 -2.08 10.53 1.52
C ASP A 22 -2.48 9.28 0.73
N TYR A 23 -1.78 8.16 0.93
CA TYR A 23 -2.17 6.89 0.33
C TYR A 23 -3.53 6.40 0.83
N ALA A 24 -3.74 6.38 2.15
CA ALA A 24 -4.99 5.93 2.76
C ALA A 24 -6.21 6.73 2.28
N LEU A 25 -6.08 8.04 2.11
CA LEU A 25 -7.15 8.88 1.57
C LEU A 25 -7.41 8.64 0.08
N ASN A 26 -6.35 8.41 -0.71
CA ASN A 26 -6.45 8.23 -2.16
C ASN A 26 -7.06 6.88 -2.58
N ILE A 27 -7.12 5.89 -1.70
CA ILE A 27 -7.74 4.58 -1.98
C ILE A 27 -9.21 4.51 -1.57
N LEU A 28 -9.77 5.59 -1.01
CA LEU A 28 -11.19 5.67 -0.68
C LEU A 28 -12.02 6.10 -1.89
N GLY A 29 -13.23 5.55 -1.98
CA GLY A 29 -14.24 5.93 -2.95
C GLY A 29 -15.07 7.13 -2.47
N MET A 30 -16.11 7.47 -3.24
CA MET A 30 -17.00 8.59 -2.91
C MET A 30 -17.99 8.28 -1.78
N ASP A 31 -18.31 7.00 -1.60
CA ASP A 31 -19.24 6.49 -0.59
C ASP A 31 -18.67 5.22 0.09
N LEU A 32 -19.37 4.71 1.11
CA LEU A 32 -18.89 3.56 1.88
C LEU A 32 -18.75 2.30 1.02
N LYS A 33 -19.72 2.02 0.13
CA LYS A 33 -19.74 0.80 -0.67
C LYS A 33 -18.62 0.81 -1.72
N SER A 34 -18.43 1.94 -2.39
CA SER A 34 -17.31 2.16 -3.31
C SER A 34 -15.98 2.08 -2.58
N SER A 35 -15.86 2.70 -1.39
CA SER A 35 -14.63 2.63 -0.58
C SER A 35 -14.26 1.20 -0.19
N ILE A 36 -15.21 0.36 0.23
CA ILE A 36 -14.92 -1.05 0.52
C ILE A 36 -14.37 -1.78 -0.71
N GLN A 37 -14.94 -1.52 -1.90
CA GLN A 37 -14.48 -2.14 -3.14
C GLN A 37 -13.09 -1.63 -3.55
N ASP A 38 -12.86 -0.33 -3.47
CA ASP A 38 -11.60 0.31 -3.86
C ASP A 38 -10.46 -0.06 -2.91
N VAL A 39 -10.71 -0.11 -1.61
CA VAL A 39 -9.73 -0.57 -0.61
C VAL A 39 -9.42 -2.07 -0.80
N LYS A 40 -10.42 -2.92 -1.06
CA LYS A 40 -10.18 -4.36 -1.40
C LYS A 40 -9.34 -4.51 -2.66
N LYS A 41 -9.57 -3.66 -3.66
CA LYS A 41 -8.79 -3.65 -4.90
C LYS A 41 -7.35 -3.18 -4.63
N ALA A 42 -7.17 -2.13 -3.84
CA ALA A 42 -5.86 -1.61 -3.46
C ALA A 42 -5.03 -2.63 -2.65
N TYR A 43 -5.68 -3.38 -1.77
CA TYR A 43 -5.09 -4.50 -1.04
C TYR A 43 -4.56 -5.57 -2.01
N LYS A 44 -5.43 -6.11 -2.87
CA LYS A 44 -5.06 -7.15 -3.85
C LYS A 44 -3.97 -6.69 -4.81
N GLN A 45 -4.01 -5.43 -5.25
CA GLN A 45 -2.97 -4.88 -6.10
C GLN A 45 -1.62 -4.85 -5.38
N SER A 46 -1.60 -4.45 -4.11
CA SER A 46 -0.38 -4.40 -3.31
C SER A 46 0.21 -5.80 -3.06
N GLU A 47 -0.63 -6.81 -2.83
CA GLU A 47 -0.19 -8.22 -2.76
C GLU A 47 0.40 -8.71 -4.09
N SER A 48 -0.25 -8.36 -5.21
CA SER A 48 0.23 -8.71 -6.54
C SER A 48 1.57 -8.07 -6.83
N ASP A 49 1.72 -6.77 -6.59
CA ASP A 49 2.96 -6.02 -6.81
C ASP A 49 4.10 -6.55 -5.93
N PHE A 50 3.80 -6.88 -4.68
CA PHE A 50 4.75 -7.51 -3.75
C PHE A 50 5.23 -8.86 -4.28
N THR A 51 4.30 -9.73 -4.69
CA THR A 51 4.58 -11.05 -5.24
C THR A 51 5.40 -10.97 -6.52
N ASP A 52 5.01 -10.08 -7.44
CA ASP A 52 5.73 -9.85 -8.69
C ASP A 52 7.15 -9.36 -8.43
N ARG A 53 7.35 -8.50 -7.42
CA ARG A 53 8.68 -7.98 -7.09
C ARG A 53 9.58 -9.02 -6.43
N ILE A 54 9.02 -9.98 -5.69
CA ILE A 54 9.76 -11.16 -5.20
C ILE A 54 10.16 -12.06 -6.37
N ARG A 55 9.27 -12.27 -7.34
CA ARG A 55 9.49 -13.18 -8.47
C ARG A 55 10.47 -12.61 -9.51
N LYS A 56 10.44 -11.30 -9.76
CA LYS A 56 11.31 -10.66 -10.77
C LYS A 56 12.61 -10.16 -10.12
N PRO A 57 13.79 -10.69 -10.52
CA PRO A 57 15.07 -10.10 -10.13
C PRO A 57 15.16 -8.67 -10.69
N VAL A 58 15.93 -7.81 -10.01
CA VAL A 58 16.19 -6.46 -10.50
C VAL A 58 17.12 -6.59 -11.71
N ASN A 59 16.61 -6.36 -12.92
CA ASN A 59 17.47 -6.24 -14.09
C ASN A 59 18.29 -4.96 -13.94
N ILE A 60 19.59 -5.15 -13.77
CA ILE A 60 20.58 -4.08 -13.83
C ILE A 60 20.98 -4.00 -15.30
N PRO A 61 20.84 -2.84 -15.98
CA PRO A 61 21.22 -2.72 -17.38
C PRO A 61 22.73 -2.95 -17.55
N ASP A 62 23.12 -3.80 -18.50
CA ASP A 62 24.52 -4.17 -18.81
C ASP A 62 25.38 -3.00 -19.33
N ASP A 63 24.76 -1.86 -19.69
CA ASP A 63 25.43 -0.72 -20.32
C ASP A 63 26.13 0.25 -19.35
N THR A 64 26.11 0.00 -18.04
CA THR A 64 26.79 0.89 -17.08
C THR A 64 28.25 0.49 -16.85
N ILE A 65 29.13 1.33 -17.41
CA ILE A 65 30.57 1.50 -17.13
C ILE A 65 30.97 0.93 -15.76
N ASN A 66 31.85 -0.08 -15.77
CA ASN A 66 32.62 -0.75 -14.71
C ASN A 66 32.69 -0.08 -13.31
N TYR A 67 31.55 0.17 -12.67
CA TYR A 67 31.44 0.27 -11.22
C TYR A 67 31.28 -1.15 -10.73
N SER A 68 32.08 -1.56 -9.74
CA SER A 68 32.19 -2.95 -9.28
C SER A 68 30.82 -3.65 -9.23
N ALA A 69 30.65 -4.80 -9.89
CA ALA A 69 29.38 -5.54 -9.94
C ALA A 69 28.70 -5.75 -8.55
N ALA A 70 29.50 -5.74 -7.48
CA ALA A 70 29.02 -5.77 -6.10
C ALA A 70 28.22 -4.51 -5.68
N PHE A 71 28.56 -3.32 -6.18
CA PHE A 71 27.86 -2.07 -5.93
C PHE A 71 26.49 -2.05 -6.61
N ASP A 72 26.43 -2.48 -7.87
CA ASP A 72 25.18 -2.55 -8.62
C ASP A 72 24.21 -3.57 -8.01
N VAL A 73 24.72 -4.74 -7.59
CA VAL A 73 23.95 -5.75 -6.85
C VAL A 73 23.44 -5.20 -5.51
N ALA A 74 24.26 -4.44 -4.77
CA ALA A 74 23.88 -3.85 -3.49
C ALA A 74 22.85 -2.70 -3.63
N ILE A 75 22.92 -1.91 -4.71
CA ILE A 75 21.88 -0.92 -5.02
C ILE A 75 20.60 -1.61 -5.45
N GLY A 76 20.70 -2.61 -6.32
CA GLY A 76 19.56 -3.41 -6.77
C GLY A 76 18.78 -4.03 -5.61
N SER A 77 19.48 -4.62 -4.64
CA SER A 77 18.87 -5.18 -3.43
C SER A 77 18.19 -4.11 -2.57
N ARG A 78 18.85 -2.97 -2.30
CA ARG A 78 18.25 -1.87 -1.53
C ARG A 78 17.00 -1.29 -2.19
N VAL A 79 17.01 -1.12 -3.51
CA VAL A 79 15.85 -0.64 -4.27
C VAL A 79 14.71 -1.65 -4.20
N ARG A 80 15.03 -2.95 -4.29
CA ARG A 80 14.06 -4.03 -4.12
C ARG A 80 13.44 -4.01 -2.73
N ASP A 81 14.25 -3.95 -1.68
CA ASP A 81 13.78 -3.94 -0.28
C ASP A 81 12.90 -2.73 0.01
N LYS A 82 13.28 -1.54 -0.50
CA LYS A 82 12.46 -0.33 -0.37
C LYS A 82 11.09 -0.49 -1.06
N GLN A 83 11.05 -1.12 -2.23
CA GLN A 83 9.80 -1.38 -2.94
C GLN A 83 8.95 -2.45 -2.25
N LEU A 84 9.56 -3.54 -1.78
CA LEU A 84 8.87 -4.58 -1.01
C LEU A 84 8.26 -4.00 0.27
N ASN A 85 9.02 -3.21 1.03
CA ASN A 85 8.52 -2.53 2.23
C ASN A 85 7.36 -1.58 1.89
N LYS A 86 7.46 -0.85 0.77
CA LYS A 86 6.38 0.03 0.30
C LYS A 86 5.10 -0.77 -0.01
N PHE A 87 5.19 -1.86 -0.75
CA PHE A 87 4.02 -2.67 -1.11
C PHE A 87 3.42 -3.39 0.10
N ALA A 88 4.26 -3.97 0.96
CA ALA A 88 3.82 -4.58 2.21
C ALA A 88 3.08 -3.57 3.11
N ARG A 89 3.64 -2.37 3.28
CA ARG A 89 3.01 -1.32 4.10
C ARG A 89 1.68 -0.85 3.51
N ARG A 90 1.58 -0.72 2.18
CA ARG A 90 0.34 -0.36 1.49
C ARG A 90 -0.74 -1.43 1.65
N ALA A 91 -0.38 -2.71 1.52
CA ALA A 91 -1.29 -3.82 1.80
C ALA A 91 -1.77 -3.77 3.26
N GLN A 92 -0.88 -3.53 4.21
CA GLN A 92 -1.22 -3.41 5.63
C GLN A 92 -2.21 -2.26 5.89
N ILE A 93 -1.97 -1.07 5.33
CA ILE A 93 -2.88 0.08 5.48
C ILE A 93 -4.28 -0.25 4.94
N ALA A 94 -4.35 -0.86 3.75
CA ALA A 94 -5.63 -1.24 3.16
C ALA A 94 -6.37 -2.29 4.02
N TYR A 95 -5.64 -3.25 4.59
CA TYR A 95 -6.20 -4.23 5.53
C TYR A 95 -6.73 -3.58 6.81
N GLU A 96 -5.94 -2.70 7.44
CA GLU A 96 -6.33 -1.98 8.67
C GLU A 96 -7.60 -1.13 8.47
N ILE A 97 -7.76 -0.51 7.29
CA ILE A 97 -8.98 0.23 6.94
C ILE A 97 -10.18 -0.71 6.79
N LEU A 98 -10.03 -1.86 6.11
CA LEU A 98 -11.11 -2.83 5.97
C LEU A 98 -11.53 -3.40 7.33
N ASP A 99 -10.56 -3.76 8.16
CA ASP A 99 -10.80 -4.27 9.51
C ASP A 99 -11.54 -3.25 10.38
N PHE A 100 -11.18 -1.96 10.27
CA PHE A 100 -11.93 -0.89 10.93
C PHE A 100 -13.38 -0.80 10.45
N ILE A 101 -13.62 -0.87 9.14
CA ILE A 101 -14.97 -0.82 8.56
C ILE A 101 -15.81 -1.99 9.07
N ASP A 102 -15.29 -3.21 8.98
CA ASP A 102 -16.00 -4.42 9.41
C ASP A 102 -16.32 -4.35 10.92
N LYS A 103 -15.35 -3.97 11.75
CA LYS A 103 -15.50 -3.94 13.21
C LYS A 103 -16.34 -2.79 13.75
N HIS A 104 -16.35 -1.63 13.11
CA HIS A 104 -16.90 -0.40 13.71
C HIS A 104 -18.08 0.21 12.95
N ILE A 105 -18.29 -0.23 11.71
CA ILE A 105 -19.38 0.27 10.86
C ILE A 105 -20.37 -0.85 10.57
N GLU A 106 -19.92 -2.03 10.15
CA GLU A 106 -20.83 -3.15 9.88
C GLU A 106 -21.35 -3.81 11.17
N SER A 107 -20.53 -3.91 12.22
CA SER A 107 -20.98 -4.41 13.54
C SER A 107 -22.05 -3.55 14.25
N LYS A 108 -22.33 -2.33 13.76
CA LYS A 108 -23.38 -1.45 14.32
C LYS A 108 -24.73 -1.59 13.60
N LYS A 109 -24.82 -2.39 12.54
CA LYS A 109 -26.06 -2.73 11.84
C LYS A 109 -26.67 -4.01 12.40
#